data_AF-A0A6N2VJ03-F1
#
_entry.id   AF-A0A6N2VJ03-F1
#
_cell.length_a   1.000
_cell.length_b   1.000
_cell.length_c   1.000
_cell.angle_alpha   90.00
_cell.angle_beta   90.00
_cell.angle_gamma   90.00
#
_symmetry.space_group_name_H-M   'P 1'
#
loop_
_entity.id
_entity.type
_entity.pdbx_description
1 polymer ?
#
loop_
_entity_poly.entity_id
_entity_poly.type
_entity_poly.pdbx_seq_one_letter_code
_entity_poly.pdbx_strand_id
1 'polypeptide(L)'
;MVVIAFAVAPLLINVGLVITDFIYDKTGTTLTAYGLNNVEWLDFWKQYLAISISFLGVYLVYISSSKDREMQLREKDAQHYLEKVRREEEVLVDVVQSFNIGVVYDALLQQARSNIYEGRKVLADSRVNMDLVHIKFELLTDLCDDFKKCEKCSYSPCVDKTIMLELRDLFYDMEKHYFDMLDACDNFLERLNQEQQILNSLNLDYELKFNTEQLVDFYKRHGSREEVIAAQTELEQIKEKISNLEKSKLELDEMNRFVATIQKEKEYIEKVTRPKFIRYCKVYTDIKKAHARELRTTGYIKYNKVDDQSTKA
;
A
#
# COMPACT_ATOMS: atom_id res chain seq x y z
N MET A 1 -31.72 3.42 -38.47
CA MET A 1 -32.11 3.00 -39.83
C MET A 1 -33.55 2.49 -39.92
N VAL A 2 -33.97 1.50 -39.13
CA VAL A 2 -35.33 0.90 -39.23
C VAL A 2 -36.47 1.91 -39.00
N VAL A 3 -36.35 2.78 -37.98
CA VAL A 3 -37.37 3.84 -37.71
C VAL A 3 -37.47 4.84 -38.87
N ILE A 4 -36.36 5.17 -39.52
CA ILE A 4 -36.33 6.06 -40.69
C ILE A 4 -37.00 5.35 -41.89
N ALA A 5 -36.81 4.04 -42.05
CA ALA A 5 -37.46 3.27 -43.10
C ALA A 5 -39.00 3.23 -42.93
N PHE A 6 -39.53 3.12 -41.71
CA PHE A 6 -40.98 3.22 -41.45
C PHE A 6 -41.55 4.65 -41.63
N ALA A 7 -40.74 5.69 -41.47
CA ALA A 7 -41.17 7.06 -41.77
C ALA A 7 -41.11 7.39 -43.28
N VAL A 8 -40.16 6.80 -44.00
CA VAL A 8 -39.90 7.06 -45.43
C VAL A 8 -40.73 6.16 -46.34
N ALA A 9 -41.04 4.92 -45.93
CA ALA A 9 -41.85 3.99 -46.73
C ALA A 9 -43.24 4.53 -47.10
N PRO A 10 -43.99 5.21 -46.21
CA PRO A 10 -45.26 5.86 -46.56
C PRO A 10 -45.12 6.92 -47.66
N LEU A 11 -44.05 7.72 -47.61
CA LEU A 11 -43.75 8.73 -48.61
C LEU A 11 -43.41 8.10 -49.96
N LEU A 12 -42.60 7.04 -49.96
CA LEU A 12 -42.23 6.32 -51.19
C LEU A 12 -43.42 5.59 -51.82
N ILE A 13 -44.31 5.00 -51.02
CA ILE A 13 -45.54 4.35 -51.50
C ILE A 13 -46.46 5.39 -52.15
N ASN A 14 -46.67 6.54 -51.50
CA ASN A 14 -47.50 7.61 -52.06
C ASN A 14 -46.89 8.22 -53.34
N VAL A 15 -45.57 8.43 -53.39
CA VAL A 15 -44.89 8.90 -54.60
C VAL A 15 -44.96 7.86 -55.72
N GLY A 16 -44.79 6.57 -55.40
CA GLY A 16 -44.93 5.48 -56.36
C GLY A 16 -46.33 5.43 -56.97
N LEU A 17 -47.38 5.62 -56.16
CA LEU A 17 -48.77 5.67 -56.64
C LEU A 17 -49.02 6.85 -57.59
N VAL A 18 -48.50 8.03 -57.28
CA VAL A 18 -48.60 9.22 -58.16
C VAL A 18 -47.91 8.99 -59.51
N ILE A 19 -46.74 8.33 -59.50
CA ILE A 19 -46.01 7.99 -60.74
C ILE A 19 -46.79 6.96 -61.56
N THR A 20 -47.39 5.94 -60.93
CA THR A 20 -48.20 4.95 -61.64
C THR A 20 -49.47 5.54 -62.22
N ASP A 21 -50.11 6.50 -61.55
CA ASP A 21 -51.26 7.24 -62.09
C ASP A 21 -50.87 8.05 -63.34
N PHE A 22 -49.74 8.74 -63.29
CA PHE A 22 -49.22 9.49 -64.44
C PHE A 22 -48.90 8.59 -65.65
N ILE A 23 -48.40 7.38 -65.40
CA ILE A 23 -48.12 6.40 -66.46
C ILE A 23 -49.43 5.82 -67.01
N TYR A 24 -50.42 5.54 -66.17
CA TYR A 24 -51.72 5.02 -66.57
C TYR A 24 -52.47 5.95 -67.52
N ASP A 25 -52.50 7.25 -67.24
CA ASP A 25 -53.12 8.26 -68.12
C ASP A 25 -52.50 8.24 -69.53
N LYS A 26 -51.28 7.73 -69.67
CA LYS A 26 -50.58 7.57 -70.95
C LYS A 26 -50.71 6.19 -71.59
N THR A 27 -50.84 5.10 -70.83
CA THR A 27 -50.70 3.73 -71.36
C THR A 27 -51.83 2.76 -71.04
N GLY A 28 -52.80 3.13 -70.18
CA GLY A 28 -54.01 2.35 -69.90
C GLY A 28 -53.83 1.02 -69.13
N THR A 29 -52.70 0.81 -68.44
CA THR A 29 -52.37 -0.44 -67.73
C THR A 29 -52.66 -0.39 -66.21
N THR A 30 -53.32 -1.42 -65.68
CA THR A 30 -54.26 -1.44 -64.53
C THR A 30 -53.69 -1.41 -63.09
N LEU A 31 -52.69 -0.58 -62.78
CA LEU A 31 -52.29 -0.35 -61.38
C LEU A 31 -52.29 1.15 -61.09
N THR A 32 -53.44 1.70 -60.68
CA THR A 32 -53.63 3.12 -60.34
C THR A 32 -54.24 3.31 -58.97
N ALA A 33 -53.97 4.47 -58.34
CA ALA A 33 -54.65 4.93 -57.15
C ALA A 33 -56.16 5.16 -57.40
N TYR A 34 -56.56 5.45 -58.64
CA TYR A 34 -57.98 5.52 -59.05
C TYR A 34 -58.73 4.19 -58.93
N GLY A 35 -58.03 3.04 -58.98
CA GLY A 35 -58.61 1.71 -58.85
C GLY A 35 -58.69 1.17 -57.42
N LEU A 36 -58.08 1.86 -56.45
CA LEU A 36 -58.12 1.46 -55.04
C LEU A 36 -59.42 1.96 -54.40
N ASN A 37 -60.26 1.03 -53.93
CA ASN A 37 -61.42 1.40 -53.14
C ASN A 37 -60.96 2.01 -51.80
N ASN A 38 -61.57 3.12 -51.38
CA ASN A 38 -61.29 3.79 -50.09
C ASN A 38 -61.26 2.81 -48.91
N VAL A 39 -62.06 1.74 -48.96
CA VAL A 39 -62.10 0.70 -47.92
C VAL A 39 -60.82 -0.13 -47.86
N GLU A 40 -60.31 -0.60 -49.00
CA GLU A 40 -59.09 -1.42 -49.08
C GLU A 40 -57.84 -0.63 -48.73
N TRP A 41 -57.79 0.64 -49.18
CA TRP A 41 -56.71 1.56 -48.85
C TRP A 41 -56.67 1.90 -47.36
N LEU A 42 -57.84 2.15 -46.76
CA LEU A 42 -57.95 2.38 -45.32
C LEU A 42 -57.53 1.14 -44.51
N ASP A 43 -57.86 -0.08 -44.98
CA ASP A 43 -57.48 -1.32 -44.31
C ASP A 43 -55.97 -1.57 -44.38
N PHE A 44 -55.33 -1.28 -45.52
CA PHE A 44 -53.87 -1.30 -45.66
C PHE A 44 -53.19 -0.38 -44.64
N TRP A 45 -53.64 0.87 -44.50
CA TRP A 45 -53.05 1.81 -43.52
C TRP A 45 -53.31 1.39 -42.08
N LYS A 46 -54.47 0.81 -41.77
CA LYS A 46 -54.75 0.24 -40.44
C LYS A 46 -53.76 -0.87 -40.09
N GLN A 47 -53.53 -1.82 -41.01
CA GLN A 47 -52.59 -2.91 -40.82
C GLN A 47 -51.14 -2.39 -40.73
N TYR A 48 -50.75 -1.47 -41.61
CA TYR A 48 -49.44 -0.84 -41.60
C TYR A 48 -49.15 -0.12 -40.28
N LEU A 49 -50.12 0.65 -39.77
CA LEU A 49 -50.00 1.37 -38.50
C LEU A 49 -49.91 0.40 -37.32
N ALA A 50 -50.73 -0.66 -37.31
CA ALA A 50 -50.70 -1.69 -36.28
C ALA A 50 -49.35 -2.42 -36.22
N ILE A 51 -48.79 -2.78 -37.38
CA ILE A 51 -47.45 -3.40 -37.50
C ILE A 51 -46.38 -2.40 -37.02
N SER A 52 -46.44 -1.15 -37.46
CA SER A 52 -45.47 -0.11 -37.10
C SER A 52 -45.43 0.17 -35.60
N ILE A 53 -46.60 0.25 -34.94
CA ILE A 53 -46.71 0.42 -33.49
C ILE A 53 -46.12 -0.80 -32.76
N SER A 54 -46.40 -2.01 -33.23
CA SER A 54 -45.89 -3.25 -32.64
C SER A 54 -44.35 -3.32 -32.72
N PHE A 55 -43.77 -2.99 -33.88
CA PHE A 55 -42.31 -2.92 -34.06
C PHE A 55 -41.68 -1.82 -33.20
N LEU A 56 -42.32 -0.65 -33.08
CA LEU A 56 -41.83 0.42 -32.21
C LEU A 56 -41.82 -0.04 -30.75
N GLY A 57 -42.85 -0.76 -30.29
CA GLY A 57 -42.91 -1.36 -28.96
C GLY A 57 -41.73 -2.30 -28.69
N VAL A 58 -41.48 -3.26 -29.60
CA VAL A 58 -40.33 -4.19 -29.50
C VAL A 58 -38.99 -3.45 -29.53
N TYR A 59 -38.86 -2.44 -30.40
CA TYR A 59 -37.64 -1.64 -30.52
C TYR A 59 -37.35 -0.83 -29.25
N LEU A 60 -38.37 -0.21 -28.65
CA LEU A 60 -38.23 0.51 -27.38
C LEU A 60 -37.84 -0.44 -26.24
N VAL A 61 -38.46 -1.61 -26.15
CA VAL A 61 -38.09 -2.66 -25.18
C VAL A 61 -36.65 -3.11 -25.40
N TYR A 62 -36.23 -3.31 -26.65
CA TYR A 62 -34.86 -3.69 -26.99
C TYR A 62 -33.84 -2.63 -26.57
N ILE A 63 -34.08 -1.35 -26.88
CA ILE A 63 -33.20 -0.25 -26.45
C ILE A 63 -33.15 -0.16 -24.92
N SER A 64 -34.31 -0.24 -24.27
CA SER A 64 -34.40 -0.18 -22.81
C SER A 64 -33.61 -1.34 -22.18
N SER A 65 -33.78 -2.56 -22.70
CA SER A 65 -33.06 -3.74 -22.22
C SER A 65 -31.56 -3.66 -22.51
N SER A 66 -31.15 -3.13 -23.67
CA SER A 66 -29.74 -2.92 -23.99
C SER A 66 -29.08 -1.93 -23.04
N LYS A 67 -29.75 -0.81 -22.74
CA LYS A 67 -29.27 0.19 -21.76
C LYS A 67 -29.19 -0.39 -20.36
N ASP A 68 -30.17 -1.20 -19.95
CA ASP A 68 -30.18 -1.87 -18.66
C ASP A 68 -29.00 -2.86 -18.52
N ARG A 69 -28.73 -3.66 -19.57
CA ARG A 69 -27.57 -4.56 -19.62
C ARG A 69 -26.24 -3.82 -19.51
N GLU A 70 -26.09 -2.70 -20.21
CA GLU A 70 -24.89 -1.86 -20.09
C GLU A 70 -24.72 -1.30 -18.68
N MET A 71 -25.79 -0.84 -18.04
CA MET A 71 -25.76 -0.33 -16.67
C MET A 71 -25.35 -1.42 -15.67
N GLN A 72 -25.90 -2.63 -15.81
CA GLN A 72 -25.53 -3.78 -14.98
C GLN A 72 -24.06 -4.18 -15.18
N LEU A 73 -23.53 -4.10 -16.41
CA LEU A 73 -22.12 -4.39 -16.68
C LEU A 73 -21.21 -3.37 -15.99
N ARG A 74 -21.51 -2.07 -16.14
CA ARG A 74 -20.76 -0.99 -15.48
C ARG A 74 -20.80 -1.08 -13.96
N GLU A 75 -21.92 -1.51 -13.39
CA GLU A 75 -22.06 -1.73 -11.96
C GLU A 75 -21.18 -2.89 -11.47
N LYS A 76 -21.15 -4.01 -12.21
CA LYS A 76 -20.25 -5.14 -11.92
C LYS A 76 -18.78 -4.74 -12.01
N ASP A 77 -18.40 -4.00 -13.05
CA ASP A 77 -17.02 -3.52 -13.23
C ASP A 77 -16.61 -2.57 -12.09
N ALA A 78 -17.49 -1.65 -11.70
CA ALA A 78 -17.26 -0.74 -10.57
C ALA A 78 -17.15 -1.49 -9.23
N GLN A 79 -17.99 -2.51 -8.98
CA GLN A 79 -17.92 -3.34 -7.78
C GLN A 79 -16.62 -4.15 -7.72
N HIS A 80 -16.24 -4.79 -8.85
CA HIS A 80 -14.98 -5.53 -8.94
C HIS A 80 -13.77 -4.61 -8.70
N TYR A 81 -13.80 -3.41 -9.27
CA TYR A 81 -12.77 -2.39 -9.03
C TYR A 81 -12.72 -1.99 -7.55
N LEU A 82 -13.86 -1.70 -6.92
CA LEU A 82 -13.93 -1.32 -5.51
C LEU A 82 -13.37 -2.42 -4.58
N GLU A 83 -13.63 -3.69 -4.89
CA GLU A 83 -13.10 -4.82 -4.11
C GLU A 83 -11.57 -4.94 -4.26
N LYS A 84 -11.01 -4.59 -5.43
CA LYS A 84 -9.55 -4.45 -5.57
C LYS A 84 -9.02 -3.31 -4.68
N VAL A 85 -9.67 -2.15 -4.70
CA VAL A 85 -9.29 -0.99 -3.87
C VAL A 85 -9.37 -1.31 -2.37
N ARG A 86 -10.38 -2.09 -1.93
CA ARG A 86 -10.51 -2.52 -0.54
C ARG A 86 -9.33 -3.39 -0.11
N ARG A 87 -8.91 -4.35 -0.95
CA ARG A 87 -7.72 -5.17 -0.69
C ARG A 87 -6.44 -4.34 -0.67
N GLU A 88 -6.32 -3.36 -1.56
CA GLU A 88 -5.19 -2.42 -1.54
C GLU A 88 -5.17 -1.59 -0.24
N GLU A 89 -6.32 -1.10 0.21
CA GLU A 89 -6.47 -0.38 1.47
C GLU A 89 -6.08 -1.25 2.69
N GLU A 90 -6.50 -2.51 2.72
CA GLU A 90 -6.13 -3.47 3.78
C GLU A 90 -4.62 -3.68 3.86
N VAL A 91 -3.94 -3.85 2.73
CA VAL A 91 -2.48 -3.99 2.69
C VAL A 91 -1.78 -2.69 3.13
N LEU A 92 -2.24 -1.52 2.69
CA LEU A 92 -1.66 -0.25 3.13
C LEU A 92 -1.81 -0.04 4.64
N VAL A 93 -2.95 -0.44 5.23
CA VAL A 93 -3.15 -0.41 6.69
C VAL A 93 -2.17 -1.35 7.39
N ASP A 94 -2.02 -2.57 6.88
CA ASP A 94 -1.08 -3.58 7.41
C ASP A 94 0.38 -3.07 7.36
N VAL A 95 0.78 -2.43 6.26
CA VAL A 95 2.10 -1.79 6.11
C VAL A 95 2.32 -0.73 7.19
N VAL A 96 1.37 0.20 7.38
CA VAL A 96 1.48 1.27 8.39
C VAL A 96 1.56 0.71 9.81
N GLN A 97 0.84 -0.36 10.09
CA GLN A 97 0.82 -1.00 11.41
C GLN A 97 2.12 -1.77 11.67
N SER A 98 2.71 -2.35 10.64
CA SER A 98 3.92 -3.18 10.75
C SER A 98 5.19 -2.43 11.14
N PHE A 99 5.23 -1.11 10.95
CA PHE A 99 6.22 -0.23 11.55
C PHE A 99 5.97 -0.11 13.07
N ASN A 100 6.20 -1.21 13.80
CA ASN A 100 5.99 -1.42 15.24
C ASN A 100 7.03 -0.69 16.12
N ILE A 101 7.40 0.52 15.75
CA ILE A 101 8.52 1.30 16.31
C ILE A 101 8.43 1.44 17.83
N GLY A 102 7.24 1.78 18.35
CA GLY A 102 7.01 1.91 19.78
C GLY A 102 7.23 0.59 20.54
N VAL A 103 6.69 -0.52 20.02
CA VAL A 103 6.83 -1.84 20.64
C VAL A 103 8.27 -2.30 20.65
N VAL A 104 9.00 -2.13 19.55
CA VAL A 104 10.42 -2.49 19.44
C VAL A 104 11.25 -1.65 20.40
N TYR A 105 11.04 -0.34 20.43
CA TYR A 105 11.76 0.58 21.32
C TYR A 105 11.51 0.27 22.80
N ASP A 106 10.24 0.11 23.20
CA ASP A 106 9.86 -0.12 24.58
C ASP A 106 10.31 -1.52 25.05
N ALA A 107 10.14 -2.54 24.19
CA ALA A 107 10.63 -3.89 24.45
C ALA A 107 12.14 -3.90 24.64
N LEU A 108 12.90 -3.16 23.83
CA LEU A 108 14.36 -3.09 23.98
C LEU A 108 14.78 -2.38 25.25
N LEU A 109 14.18 -1.24 25.61
CA LEU A 109 14.54 -0.54 26.84
C LEU A 109 14.18 -1.34 28.10
N GLN A 110 13.09 -2.11 28.08
CA GLN A 110 12.69 -2.96 29.20
C GLN A 110 13.46 -4.28 29.26
N GLN A 111 13.64 -4.96 28.12
CA GLN A 111 14.24 -6.30 28.07
C GLN A 111 15.77 -6.25 28.07
N ALA A 112 16.41 -5.21 27.55
CA ALA A 112 17.86 -5.08 27.62
C ALA A 112 18.38 -4.97 29.07
N ARG A 113 17.50 -4.63 30.03
CA ARG A 113 17.81 -4.63 31.47
C ARG A 113 17.66 -6.00 32.14
N SER A 114 16.94 -6.94 31.52
CA SER A 114 16.59 -8.23 32.15
C SER A 114 17.15 -9.44 31.39
N ASN A 115 17.08 -9.45 30.06
CA ASN A 115 17.60 -10.51 29.21
C ASN A 115 17.93 -10.01 27.79
N ILE A 116 19.22 -9.93 27.46
CA ILE A 116 19.71 -9.53 26.13
C ILE A 116 19.23 -10.47 25.02
N TYR A 117 19.02 -11.76 25.32
CA TYR A 117 18.55 -12.73 24.35
C TYR A 117 17.14 -12.40 23.83
N GLU A 118 16.22 -12.00 24.71
CA GLU A 118 14.87 -11.60 24.33
C GLU A 118 14.90 -10.34 23.44
N GLY A 119 15.76 -9.37 23.77
CA GLY A 119 15.96 -8.18 22.94
C GLY A 119 16.41 -8.52 21.51
N ARG A 120 17.36 -9.46 21.35
CA ARG A 120 17.80 -9.92 20.02
C ARG A 120 16.69 -10.62 19.25
N LYS A 121 15.85 -11.41 19.94
CA LYS A 121 14.71 -12.09 19.33
C LYS A 121 13.70 -11.07 18.78
N VAL A 122 13.38 -10.03 19.55
CA VAL A 122 12.49 -8.94 19.09
C VAL A 122 13.04 -8.25 17.83
N LEU A 123 14.36 -8.00 17.77
CA LEU A 123 14.98 -7.42 16.57
C LEU A 123 14.90 -8.36 15.37
N ALA A 124 15.17 -9.65 15.55
CA ALA A 124 15.06 -10.64 14.50
C ALA A 124 13.62 -10.74 13.95
N ASP A 125 12.63 -10.86 14.84
CA ASP A 125 11.21 -10.90 14.47
C ASP A 125 10.79 -9.62 13.74
N SER A 126 11.32 -8.46 14.15
CA SER A 126 11.07 -7.17 13.51
C SER A 126 11.63 -7.07 12.10
N ARG A 127 12.82 -7.64 11.83
CA ARG A 127 13.42 -7.70 10.49
C ARG A 127 12.60 -8.58 9.57
N VAL A 128 12.25 -9.80 10.03
CA VAL A 128 11.41 -10.74 9.27
C VAL A 128 10.05 -10.12 8.94
N ASN A 129 9.45 -9.40 9.88
CA ASN A 129 8.20 -8.68 9.62
C ASN A 129 8.39 -7.59 8.56
N MET A 130 9.48 -6.83 8.60
CA MET A 130 9.74 -5.79 7.61
C MET A 130 9.96 -6.36 6.21
N ASP A 131 10.68 -7.48 6.07
CA ASP A 131 10.84 -8.17 4.79
C ASP A 131 9.49 -8.61 4.20
N LEU A 132 8.60 -9.14 5.05
CA LEU A 132 7.24 -9.51 4.63
C LEU A 132 6.43 -8.29 4.16
N VAL A 133 6.57 -7.17 4.86
CA VAL A 133 5.87 -5.91 4.56
C VAL A 133 6.37 -5.30 3.26
N HIS A 134 7.69 -5.33 3.03
CA HIS A 134 8.30 -4.94 1.77
C HIS A 134 7.69 -5.74 0.62
N ILE A 135 7.66 -7.07 0.72
CA ILE A 135 7.07 -7.94 -0.31
C ILE A 135 5.59 -7.59 -0.53
N LYS A 136 4.81 -7.41 0.53
CA LYS A 136 3.38 -7.03 0.41
C LYS A 136 3.20 -5.68 -0.28
N PHE A 137 4.04 -4.70 0.05
CA PHE A 137 3.99 -3.36 -0.55
C PHE A 137 4.39 -3.41 -2.02
N GLU A 138 5.45 -4.13 -2.36
CA GLU A 138 5.90 -4.37 -3.74
C GLU A 138 4.81 -5.04 -4.58
N LEU A 139 4.14 -6.07 -4.04
CA LEU A 139 3.02 -6.74 -4.72
C LEU A 139 1.79 -5.85 -4.90
N LEU A 140 1.55 -4.92 -3.98
CA LEU A 140 0.47 -3.94 -4.11
C LEU A 140 0.78 -2.89 -5.17
N THR A 141 2.04 -2.52 -5.28
CA THR A 141 2.49 -1.41 -6.12
C THR A 141 2.99 -1.85 -7.49
N ASP A 142 3.19 -3.17 -7.73
CA ASP A 142 3.88 -3.74 -8.90
C ASP A 142 5.12 -2.89 -9.25
N LEU A 143 5.96 -2.66 -8.24
CA LEU A 143 7.04 -1.68 -8.29
C LEU A 143 8.25 -2.07 -9.15
N CYS A 144 8.23 -3.22 -9.78
CA CYS A 144 9.23 -3.61 -10.76
C CYS A 144 8.83 -3.12 -12.17
N ASP A 145 9.30 -1.92 -12.53
CA ASP A 145 9.41 -1.35 -13.89
C ASP A 145 8.13 -0.99 -14.67
N ASP A 146 6.93 -1.29 -14.16
CA ASP A 146 5.72 -1.39 -14.99
C ASP A 146 4.56 -0.51 -14.50
N PHE A 147 4.82 0.75 -14.06
CA PHE A 147 3.77 1.78 -13.98
C PHE A 147 3.31 2.13 -15.41
N LYS A 148 2.64 1.17 -16.05
CA LYS A 148 1.97 1.29 -17.33
C LYS A 148 1.18 2.57 -17.27
N LYS A 149 1.35 3.40 -18.30
CA LYS A 149 0.55 4.58 -18.52
C LYS A 149 -0.90 4.21 -18.21
N CYS A 150 -1.53 4.93 -17.28
CA CYS A 150 -2.90 4.63 -16.87
C CYS A 150 -3.75 4.43 -18.12
N GLU A 151 -4.46 3.32 -18.19
CA GLU A 151 -5.11 2.89 -19.43
C GLU A 151 -6.11 3.96 -19.87
N LYS A 152 -5.99 4.46 -21.11
CA LYS A 152 -6.75 5.60 -21.66
C LYS A 152 -6.50 6.97 -21.00
N CYS A 153 -5.44 7.12 -20.21
CA CYS A 153 -5.01 8.42 -19.70
C CYS A 153 -4.33 9.26 -20.77
N SER A 154 -4.74 10.52 -20.89
CA SER A 154 -4.11 11.48 -21.80
C SER A 154 -2.88 12.16 -21.20
N TYR A 155 -2.69 12.05 -19.87
CA TYR A 155 -1.67 12.75 -19.10
C TYR A 155 -0.50 11.84 -18.71
N SER A 156 0.71 12.40 -18.71
CA SER A 156 1.92 11.71 -18.24
C SER A 156 2.88 12.73 -17.62
N PRO A 157 3.04 12.78 -16.28
CA PRO A 157 2.29 12.03 -15.27
C PRO A 157 0.86 12.58 -15.05
N CYS A 158 -0.07 11.71 -14.65
CA CYS A 158 -1.36 12.11 -14.06
C CYS A 158 -1.23 12.18 -12.52
N VAL A 159 -2.25 12.75 -11.87
CA VAL A 159 -2.31 12.89 -10.40
C VAL A 159 -2.12 11.53 -9.69
N ASP A 160 -2.78 10.47 -10.15
CA ASP A 160 -2.61 9.11 -9.62
C ASP A 160 -1.16 8.64 -9.61
N LYS A 161 -0.44 8.86 -10.72
CA LYS A 161 0.94 8.44 -10.85
C LYS A 161 1.85 9.20 -9.89
N THR A 162 1.63 10.51 -9.72
CA THR A 162 2.37 11.32 -8.75
C THR A 162 2.15 10.83 -7.32
N ILE A 163 0.90 10.59 -6.93
CA ILE A 163 0.57 10.11 -5.58
C ILE A 163 1.19 8.74 -5.29
N MET A 164 1.18 7.85 -6.27
CA MET A 164 1.82 6.54 -6.15
C MET A 164 3.34 6.62 -5.99
N LEU A 165 4.00 7.53 -6.71
CA LEU A 165 5.43 7.76 -6.56
C LEU A 165 5.77 8.33 -5.18
N GLU A 166 4.98 9.29 -4.69
CA GLU A 166 5.16 9.85 -3.34
C GLU A 166 4.94 8.79 -2.26
N LEU A 167 3.93 7.92 -2.41
CA LEU A 167 3.69 6.79 -1.51
C LEU A 167 4.90 5.85 -1.44
N ARG A 168 5.43 5.47 -2.61
CA ARG A 168 6.62 4.63 -2.71
C ARG A 168 7.83 5.28 -2.03
N ASP A 169 8.11 6.52 -2.39
CA ASP A 169 9.31 7.21 -1.89
C ASP A 169 9.25 7.37 -0.37
N LEU A 170 8.06 7.66 0.18
CA LEU A 170 7.83 7.67 1.62
C LEU A 170 7.95 6.27 2.27
N PHE A 171 7.51 5.20 1.59
CA PHE A 171 7.69 3.83 2.09
C PHE A 171 9.17 3.49 2.25
N TYR A 172 9.98 3.70 1.20
CA TYR A 172 11.42 3.39 1.28
C TYR A 172 12.17 4.31 2.26
N ASP A 173 11.75 5.57 2.40
CA ASP A 173 12.31 6.45 3.43
C ASP A 173 12.02 5.90 4.84
N MET A 174 10.78 5.51 5.11
CA MET A 174 10.43 4.87 6.40
C MET A 174 11.18 3.56 6.63
N GLU A 175 11.25 2.68 5.62
CA GLU A 175 11.95 1.40 5.68
C GLU A 175 13.42 1.59 6.02
N LYS A 176 14.10 2.51 5.33
CA LYS A 176 15.50 2.83 5.58
C LYS A 176 15.71 3.29 7.03
N HIS A 177 14.94 4.27 7.48
CA HIS A 177 15.05 4.78 8.85
C HIS A 177 14.71 3.72 9.90
N TYR A 178 13.81 2.78 9.58
CA TYR A 178 13.50 1.66 10.46
C TYR A 178 14.68 0.69 10.57
N PHE A 179 15.34 0.35 9.47
CA PHE A 179 16.56 -0.47 9.51
C PHE A 179 17.72 0.24 10.23
N ASP A 180 17.92 1.54 10.00
CA ASP A 180 18.91 2.33 10.73
C ASP A 180 18.66 2.29 12.25
N MET A 181 17.39 2.33 12.67
CA MET A 181 17.00 2.16 14.06
C MET A 181 17.33 0.74 14.57
N LEU A 182 16.99 -0.32 13.82
CA LEU A 182 17.27 -1.70 14.22
C LEU A 182 18.78 -1.97 14.34
N ASP A 183 19.58 -1.45 13.41
CA ASP A 183 21.05 -1.56 13.43
C ASP A 183 21.64 -0.81 14.66
N ALA A 184 21.10 0.37 14.98
CA ALA A 184 21.49 1.08 16.21
C ALA A 184 21.14 0.29 17.48
N CYS A 185 20.00 -0.40 17.48
CA CYS A 185 19.58 -1.29 18.56
C CYS A 185 20.48 -2.52 18.69
N ASP A 186 20.88 -3.16 17.59
CA ASP A 186 21.81 -4.30 17.60
C ASP A 186 23.17 -3.90 18.20
N ASN A 187 23.70 -2.75 17.79
CA ASN A 187 24.94 -2.19 18.34
C ASN A 187 24.82 -1.92 19.84
N PHE A 188 23.68 -1.40 20.29
CA PHE A 188 23.40 -1.16 21.71
C PHE A 188 23.36 -2.47 22.51
N LEU A 189 22.69 -3.51 22.00
CA LEU A 189 22.63 -4.82 22.67
C LEU A 189 23.99 -5.51 22.73
N GLU A 190 24.81 -5.38 21.69
CA GLU A 190 26.18 -5.91 21.69
C GLU A 190 27.02 -5.24 22.77
N ARG A 191 26.91 -3.91 22.89
CA ARG A 191 27.65 -3.15 23.92
C ARG A 191 27.19 -3.50 25.34
N LEU A 192 25.89 -3.70 25.54
CA LEU A 192 25.36 -4.18 26.83
C LEU A 192 25.82 -5.60 27.17
N ASN A 193 25.94 -6.48 26.18
CA ASN A 193 26.46 -7.83 26.40
C ASN A 193 27.91 -7.81 26.86
N GLN A 194 28.74 -6.96 26.24
CA GLN A 194 30.14 -6.76 26.66
C GLN A 194 30.21 -6.20 28.09
N GLU A 195 29.39 -5.21 28.43
CA GLU A 195 29.36 -4.64 29.78
C GLU A 195 28.96 -5.70 30.81
N GLN A 196 27.95 -6.53 30.52
CA GLN A 196 27.56 -7.62 31.41
C GLN A 196 28.69 -8.63 31.63
N GLN A 197 29.48 -8.94 30.59
CA GLN A 197 30.65 -9.81 30.71
C GLN A 197 31.76 -9.18 31.56
N ILE A 198 32.02 -7.89 31.38
CA ILE A 198 32.99 -7.13 32.19
C ILE A 198 32.57 -7.14 33.67
N LEU A 199 31.30 -6.87 33.96
CA LEU A 199 30.76 -6.89 35.32
C LEU A 199 30.86 -8.27 35.98
N ASN A 200 30.55 -9.34 35.24
CA ASN A 200 30.69 -10.70 35.73
C ASN A 200 32.16 -11.05 36.03
N SER A 201 33.10 -10.66 35.14
CA SER A 201 34.54 -10.86 35.36
C SER A 201 35.05 -10.06 36.57
N LEU A 202 34.62 -8.80 36.70
CA LEU A 202 34.98 -7.95 37.84
C LEU A 202 34.51 -8.58 39.16
N ASN A 203 33.28 -9.11 39.22
CA ASN A 203 32.78 -9.75 40.44
C ASN A 203 33.64 -10.97 40.84
N LEU A 204 33.99 -11.83 39.87
CA LEU A 204 34.89 -12.96 40.10
C LEU A 204 36.30 -12.51 40.52
N ASP A 205 36.85 -11.48 39.88
CA ASP A 205 38.18 -10.97 40.19
C ASP A 205 38.22 -10.28 41.56
N TYR A 206 37.15 -9.62 42.00
CA TYR A 206 37.04 -9.09 43.37
C TYR A 206 36.95 -10.20 44.43
N GLU A 207 36.19 -11.27 44.18
CA GLU A 207 36.16 -12.45 45.06
C GLU A 207 37.53 -13.12 45.13
N LEU A 208 38.19 -13.28 43.98
CA LEU A 208 39.55 -13.82 43.89
C LEU A 208 40.54 -12.96 44.67
N LYS A 209 40.50 -11.63 44.47
CA LYS A 209 41.32 -10.67 45.22
C LYS A 209 41.14 -10.84 46.73
N PHE A 210 39.89 -10.90 47.20
CA PHE A 210 39.58 -11.07 48.62
C PHE A 210 40.13 -12.38 49.18
N ASN A 211 39.99 -13.48 48.44
CA ASN A 211 40.53 -14.78 48.84
C ASN A 211 42.08 -14.78 48.85
N THR A 212 42.71 -14.17 47.84
CA THR A 212 44.17 -14.05 47.76
C THR A 212 44.73 -13.14 48.85
N GLU A 213 44.03 -12.06 49.22
CA GLU A 213 44.40 -11.21 50.36
C GLU A 213 44.41 -12.01 51.67
N GLN A 214 43.38 -12.84 51.90
CA GLN A 214 43.35 -13.73 53.07
C GLN A 214 44.48 -14.79 53.04
N LEU A 215 44.79 -15.33 51.86
CA LEU A 215 45.88 -16.30 51.68
C LEU A 215 47.25 -15.68 51.97
N VAL A 216 47.50 -14.47 51.47
CA VAL A 216 48.72 -13.71 51.76
C VAL A 216 48.88 -13.50 53.27
N ASP A 217 47.81 -13.12 53.97
CA ASP A 217 47.85 -12.92 55.42
C ASP A 217 47.99 -14.23 56.23
N PHE A 218 47.54 -15.34 55.68
CA PHE A 218 47.82 -16.67 56.23
C PHE A 218 49.30 -17.04 56.06
N TYR A 219 49.86 -16.90 54.85
CA TYR A 219 51.26 -17.22 54.59
C TYR A 219 52.23 -16.29 55.33
N LYS A 220 51.89 -15.02 55.53
CA LYS A 220 52.69 -14.13 56.40
C LYS A 220 52.81 -14.63 57.84
N ARG A 221 51.81 -15.36 58.33
CA ARG A 221 51.76 -15.89 59.71
C ARG A 221 52.35 -17.29 59.83
N HIS A 222 52.19 -18.12 58.81
CA HIS A 222 52.45 -19.57 58.90
C HIS A 222 53.26 -20.16 57.74
N GLY A 223 53.51 -19.41 56.67
CA GLY A 223 54.14 -19.88 55.44
C GLY A 223 55.62 -19.52 55.33
N SER A 224 56.22 -19.98 54.23
CA SER A 224 57.58 -19.64 53.82
C SER A 224 57.64 -18.28 53.11
N ARG A 225 58.84 -17.69 53.08
CA ARG A 225 59.07 -16.41 52.39
C ARG A 225 58.75 -16.48 50.89
N GLU A 226 58.97 -17.63 50.27
CA GLU A 226 58.69 -17.85 48.85
C GLU A 226 57.18 -17.87 48.56
N GLU A 227 56.38 -18.56 49.40
CA GLU A 227 54.91 -18.58 49.30
C GLU A 227 54.29 -17.19 49.48
N VAL A 228 54.82 -16.38 50.40
CA VAL A 228 54.39 -14.99 50.58
C VAL A 228 54.67 -14.15 49.34
N ILE A 229 55.88 -14.24 48.76
CA ILE A 229 56.25 -13.48 47.57
C ILE A 229 55.40 -13.90 46.36
N ALA A 230 55.16 -15.21 46.19
CA ALA A 230 54.33 -15.74 45.11
C ALA A 230 52.88 -15.21 45.20
N ALA A 231 52.22 -15.39 46.35
CA ALA A 231 50.85 -14.94 46.55
C ALA A 231 50.70 -13.40 46.45
N GLN A 232 51.72 -12.65 46.89
CA GLN A 232 51.72 -11.19 46.76
C GLN A 232 51.88 -10.74 45.30
N THR A 233 52.65 -11.47 44.50
CA THR A 233 52.78 -11.21 43.05
C THR A 233 51.46 -11.48 42.33
N GLU A 234 50.79 -12.59 42.65
CA GLU A 234 49.46 -12.90 42.11
C GLU A 234 48.43 -11.82 42.49
N LEU A 235 48.45 -11.34 43.74
CA LEU A 235 47.56 -10.27 44.18
C LEU A 235 47.74 -8.98 43.38
N GLU A 236 48.97 -8.58 43.08
CA GLU A 236 49.22 -7.39 42.27
C GLU A 236 48.76 -7.58 40.81
N GLN A 237 48.94 -8.77 40.23
CA GLN A 237 48.39 -9.10 38.91
C GLN A 237 46.85 -9.01 38.89
N ILE A 238 46.18 -9.51 39.94
CA ILE A 238 44.72 -9.42 40.06
C ILE A 238 44.27 -7.95 40.18
N LYS A 239 44.95 -7.13 40.97
CA LYS A 239 44.65 -5.69 41.09
C LYS A 239 44.82 -4.95 39.78
N GLU A 240 45.89 -5.24 39.03
CA GLU A 240 46.12 -4.66 37.71
C GLU A 240 45.00 -5.04 36.74
N LYS A 241 44.61 -6.32 36.72
CA LYS A 241 43.50 -6.81 35.91
C LYS A 241 42.18 -6.09 36.23
N ILE A 242 41.85 -5.94 37.52
CA ILE A 242 40.66 -5.18 37.97
C ILE A 242 40.72 -3.74 37.47
N SER A 243 41.85 -3.04 37.62
CA SER A 243 41.99 -1.65 37.16
C SER A 243 41.78 -1.52 35.65
N ASN A 244 42.27 -2.48 34.86
CA ASN A 244 42.08 -2.48 33.41
C ASN A 244 40.62 -2.75 33.02
N LEU A 245 39.92 -3.65 33.73
CA LEU A 245 38.50 -3.91 33.51
C LEU A 245 37.63 -2.71 33.92
N GLU A 246 37.93 -2.04 35.03
CA GLU A 246 37.25 -0.82 35.47
C GLU A 246 37.35 0.31 34.43
N LYS A 247 38.51 0.47 33.79
CA LYS A 247 38.69 1.43 32.67
C LYS A 247 37.93 1.04 31.40
N SER A 248 37.65 -0.25 31.21
CA SER A 248 36.96 -0.76 30.02
C SER A 248 35.43 -0.71 30.16
N LYS A 249 34.94 -0.35 31.35
CA LYS A 249 33.53 -0.25 31.67
C LYS A 249 32.82 0.77 30.80
N LEU A 250 31.59 0.47 30.40
CA LEU A 250 30.77 1.35 29.59
C LEU A 250 30.49 2.67 30.32
N GLU A 251 30.84 3.79 29.69
CA GLU A 251 30.49 5.12 30.21
C GLU A 251 29.00 5.43 29.97
N LEU A 252 28.39 6.11 30.95
CA LEU A 252 26.99 6.50 30.88
C LEU A 252 26.70 7.38 29.64
N ASP A 253 27.65 8.23 29.25
CA ASP A 253 27.54 9.10 28.08
C ASP A 253 27.53 8.31 26.76
N GLU A 254 28.30 7.23 26.68
CA GLU A 254 28.31 6.32 25.53
C GLU A 254 26.95 5.63 25.41
N MET A 255 26.40 5.16 26.53
CA MET A 255 25.06 4.55 26.59
C MET A 255 23.95 5.54 26.18
N ASN A 256 24.03 6.78 26.67
CA ASN A 256 23.08 7.84 26.30
C ASN A 256 23.15 8.17 24.80
N ARG A 257 24.32 8.08 24.18
CA ARG A 257 24.49 8.32 22.74
C ARG A 257 23.79 7.26 21.88
N PHE A 258 23.84 5.99 22.28
CA PHE A 258 23.10 4.92 21.60
C PHE A 258 21.59 5.15 21.71
N VAL A 259 21.09 5.42 22.91
CA VAL A 259 19.67 5.71 23.14
C VAL A 259 19.21 6.94 22.35
N ALA A 260 20.02 7.99 22.28
CA ALA A 260 19.71 9.19 21.51
C ALA A 260 19.62 8.92 20.00
N THR A 261 20.48 8.05 19.47
CA THR A 261 20.44 7.63 18.06
C THR A 261 19.14 6.89 17.75
N ILE A 262 18.80 5.89 18.57
CA ILE A 262 17.57 5.11 18.42
C ILE A 262 16.34 6.03 18.52
N GLN A 263 16.33 6.93 19.51
CA GLN A 263 15.23 7.87 19.72
C GLN A 263 15.06 8.84 18.54
N LYS A 264 16.16 9.31 17.95
CA LYS A 264 16.13 10.19 16.77
C LYS A 264 15.46 9.50 15.59
N GLU A 265 15.83 8.26 15.30
CA GLU A 265 15.25 7.51 14.17
C GLU A 265 13.78 7.18 14.42
N LYS A 266 13.42 6.78 15.65
CA LYS A 266 12.03 6.62 16.08
C LYS A 266 11.20 7.88 15.86
N GLU A 267 11.69 9.03 16.33
CA GLU A 267 10.95 10.29 16.26
C GLU A 267 10.77 10.77 14.82
N TYR A 268 11.77 10.58 13.97
CA TYR A 268 11.66 10.90 12.55
C TYR A 268 10.53 10.09 11.91
N ILE A 269 10.48 8.77 12.14
CA ILE A 269 9.44 7.94 11.53
C ILE A 269 8.05 8.31 12.10
N GLU A 270 7.92 8.40 13.42
CA GLU A 270 6.64 8.64 14.08
C GLU A 270 6.04 10.03 13.78
N LYS A 271 6.88 11.07 13.73
CA LYS A 271 6.41 12.47 13.62
C LYS A 271 6.47 13.02 12.21
N VAL A 272 7.37 12.54 11.35
CA VAL A 272 7.64 13.15 10.04
C VAL A 272 7.07 12.31 8.90
N THR A 273 7.49 11.05 8.77
CA THR A 273 7.18 10.25 7.57
C THR A 273 5.88 9.49 7.70
N ARG A 274 5.62 8.82 8.83
CA ARG A 274 4.38 8.04 9.04
C ARG A 274 3.11 8.87 8.87
N PRO A 275 2.98 10.09 9.42
CA PRO A 275 1.79 10.91 9.21
C PRO A 275 1.60 11.32 7.75
N LYS A 276 2.69 11.62 7.03
CA LYS A 276 2.66 11.93 5.59
C LYS A 276 2.22 10.71 4.79
N PHE A 277 2.80 9.54 5.07
CA PHE A 277 2.45 8.29 4.40
C PHE A 277 0.96 7.96 4.59
N ILE A 278 0.43 8.00 5.82
CA ILE A 278 -1.00 7.79 6.10
C ILE A 278 -1.87 8.76 5.29
N ARG A 279 -1.48 10.03 5.22
CA ARG A 279 -2.22 11.03 4.45
C ARG A 279 -2.24 10.68 2.96
N TYR A 280 -1.11 10.29 2.39
CA TYR A 280 -1.02 9.85 1.00
C TYR A 280 -1.82 8.56 0.74
N CYS A 281 -1.84 7.59 1.67
CA CYS A 281 -2.66 6.38 1.56
C CYS A 281 -4.15 6.74 1.48
N LYS A 282 -4.59 7.72 2.29
CA LYS A 282 -5.97 8.21 2.27
C LYS A 282 -6.31 8.88 0.95
N VAL A 283 -5.45 9.79 0.45
CA VAL A 283 -5.68 10.45 -0.84
C VAL A 283 -5.73 9.42 -1.98
N TYR A 284 -4.82 8.46 -1.99
CA TYR A 284 -4.81 7.37 -2.95
C TYR A 284 -6.11 6.56 -2.97
N THR A 285 -6.57 6.11 -1.79
CA THR A 285 -7.81 5.34 -1.67
C THR A 285 -9.05 6.15 -2.02
N ASP A 286 -9.09 7.45 -1.69
CA ASP A 286 -10.18 8.35 -2.03
C ASP A 286 -10.30 8.56 -3.55
N ILE A 287 -9.18 8.74 -4.25
CA ILE A 287 -9.14 8.85 -5.73
C ILE A 287 -9.62 7.54 -6.37
N LYS A 288 -9.11 6.40 -5.91
CA LYS A 288 -9.55 5.09 -6.42
C LYS A 288 -11.04 4.83 -6.15
N LYS A 289 -11.57 5.24 -5.00
CA LYS A 289 -13.03 5.20 -4.73
C LYS A 289 -13.81 6.15 -5.66
N ALA A 290 -13.23 7.29 -6.05
CA ALA A 290 -13.81 8.16 -7.07
C ALA A 290 -13.84 7.49 -8.45
N HIS A 291 -12.77 6.81 -8.85
CA HIS A 291 -12.72 6.04 -10.10
C HIS A 291 -13.81 4.98 -10.18
N ALA A 292 -14.09 4.27 -9.08
CA ALA A 292 -15.22 3.32 -9.04
C ALA A 292 -16.57 4.01 -9.33
N ARG A 293 -16.78 5.23 -8.82
CA ARG A 293 -17.99 6.03 -9.10
C ARG A 293 -18.06 6.46 -10.56
N GLU A 294 -16.94 6.82 -11.16
CA GLU A 294 -16.84 7.21 -12.57
C GLU A 294 -17.08 6.04 -13.52
N LEU A 295 -16.53 4.86 -13.22
CA LEU A 295 -16.81 3.63 -13.95
C LEU A 295 -18.30 3.30 -13.95
N ARG A 296 -18.96 3.40 -12.79
CA ARG A 296 -20.41 3.18 -12.67
C ARG A 296 -21.22 4.17 -13.51
N THR A 297 -20.81 5.43 -13.55
CA THR A 297 -21.60 6.51 -14.17
C THR A 297 -21.34 6.65 -15.67
N THR A 298 -20.07 6.61 -16.07
CA THR A 298 -19.61 6.95 -17.43
C THR A 298 -19.02 5.76 -18.19
N GLY A 299 -18.69 4.66 -17.50
CA GLY A 299 -18.06 3.48 -18.10
C GLY A 299 -16.55 3.60 -18.32
N TYR A 300 -15.93 4.70 -17.93
CA TYR A 300 -14.48 4.91 -17.99
C TYR A 300 -13.99 5.81 -16.84
N ILE A 301 -12.69 5.77 -16.57
CA ILE A 301 -12.04 6.60 -15.54
C ILE A 301 -11.55 7.91 -16.16
N LYS A 302 -11.78 9.03 -15.49
CA LYS A 302 -11.29 10.35 -15.87
C LYS A 302 -10.05 10.69 -15.05
N TYR A 303 -8.90 10.61 -15.70
CA TYR A 303 -7.64 11.03 -15.09
C TYR A 303 -7.48 12.55 -15.17
N ASN A 304 -6.86 13.16 -14.16
CA ASN A 304 -6.57 14.59 -14.12
C ASN A 304 -5.08 14.88 -14.36
N LYS A 305 -4.79 16.06 -14.93
CA LYS A 305 -3.42 16.61 -15.02
C LYS A 305 -3.01 17.15 -13.65
N VAL A 306 -1.70 17.10 -13.36
CA VAL A 306 -1.11 17.55 -12.09
C VAL A 306 -1.46 19.01 -11.72
N ASP A 307 -1.76 19.87 -12.70
CA ASP A 307 -2.05 21.29 -12.46
C ASP A 307 -3.49 21.59 -12.01
N ASP A 308 -4.44 20.64 -12.13
CA ASP A 308 -5.87 20.96 -11.99
C ASP A 308 -6.43 20.88 -10.57
N GLN A 309 -5.67 20.37 -9.58
CA GLN A 309 -6.01 20.46 -8.16
C GLN A 309 -4.88 19.89 -7.30
N SER A 310 -4.36 20.70 -6.37
CA SER A 310 -3.61 20.28 -5.17
C SER A 310 -2.25 19.57 -5.35
N THR A 311 -1.22 20.34 -5.72
CA THR A 311 0.15 20.15 -5.16
C THR A 311 0.28 20.72 -3.73
N LYS A 312 -0.83 21.14 -3.12
CA LYS A 312 -0.91 21.50 -1.70
C LYS A 312 -1.49 20.33 -0.90
N ALA A 313 -0.78 19.20 -0.90
CA ALA A 313 -0.92 18.18 0.14
C ALA A 313 0.21 18.40 1.14
#